data_AF-A0A832UH03-F1
#
_entry.id   AF-A0A832UH03-F1
#
_cell.length_a   1.000
_cell.length_b   1.000
_cell.length_c   1.000
_cell.angle_alpha   90.00
_cell.angle_beta   90.00
_cell.angle_gamma   90.00
#
_symmetry.space_group_name_H-M   'P 1'
#
loop_
_entity.id
_entity.type
_entity.pdbx_description
1 polymer ?
#
loop_
_entity_poly.entity_id
_entity_poly.type
_entity_poly.pdbx_seq_one_letter_code
_entity_poly.pdbx_strand_id
1 'polypeptide(L)' 'ATGVKMAKPDFNVVVFTGDGDMAAIGGNHFIHACRRNIDLTVVCMNNQ' A
#
# COMPACT_ATOMS: atom_id res chain seq x y z
N ALA A 1 2.89 3.75 4.71
CA ALA A 1 2.60 2.36 5.14
C ALA A 1 3.87 1.56 5.44
N THR A 2 4.79 1.41 4.47
CA THR A 2 6.01 0.60 4.62
C THR A 2 6.84 0.92 5.87
N GLY A 3 7.14 2.20 6.13
CA GLY A 3 7.93 2.57 7.31
C GLY A 3 7.27 2.17 8.63
N VAL A 4 5.94 2.24 8.72
CA VAL A 4 5.18 1.82 9.90
C VAL A 4 5.30 0.31 10.12
N LYS A 5 5.08 -0.50 9.06
CA LYS A 5 5.21 -1.96 9.17
C LYS A 5 6.64 -2.41 9.49
N MET A 6 7.65 -1.70 8.97
CA MET A 6 9.05 -1.97 9.29
C MET A 6 9.40 -1.60 10.75
N ALA A 7 8.85 -0.50 11.27
CA ALA A 7 9.10 -0.07 12.64
C ALA A 7 8.27 -0.83 13.69
N LYS A 8 7.08 -1.32 13.30
CA LYS A 8 6.14 -2.07 14.14
C LYS A 8 5.63 -3.30 13.38
N PRO A 9 6.42 -4.40 13.33
CA PRO A 9 6.07 -5.61 12.58
C PRO A 9 4.77 -6.27 13.03
N ASP A 10 4.43 -6.16 14.33
CA ASP A 10 3.26 -6.79 14.92
C ASP A 10 1.93 -6.10 14.58
N PHE A 11 1.98 -4.93 13.94
CA PHE A 11 0.76 -4.18 13.63
C PHE A 11 0.13 -4.68 12.33
N ASN A 12 -1.20 -4.78 12.34
CA ASN A 12 -1.99 -4.93 11.12
C ASN A 12 -2.12 -3.56 10.44
N VAL A 13 -1.35 -3.34 9.39
CA VAL A 13 -1.32 -2.07 8.65
C VAL A 13 -2.23 -2.16 7.44
N VAL A 14 -3.27 -1.32 7.43
CA VAL A 14 -4.24 -1.22 6.33
C VAL A 14 -4.08 0.13 5.64
N VAL A 15 -4.08 0.14 4.31
CA VAL A 15 -3.97 1.34 3.46
C VAL A 15 -5.25 1.48 2.65
N PHE A 16 -5.90 2.64 2.78
CA PHE A 16 -7.01 3.02 1.91
C PHE A 16 -6.48 3.99 0.85
N THR A 17 -6.78 3.72 -0.42
CA THR A 17 -6.32 4.50 -1.57
C THR A 17 -7.39 4.53 -2.66
N GLY A 18 -7.31 5.52 -3.56
CA GLY A 18 -8.13 5.56 -4.78
C GLY A 18 -7.41 4.93 -5.96
N ASP A 19 -8.13 4.67 -7.05
CA ASP A 19 -7.58 4.17 -8.32
C ASP A 19 -6.52 5.11 -8.91
N GLY A 20 -6.78 6.42 -8.95
CA GLY A 20 -5.80 7.41 -9.43
C GLY A 20 -4.56 7.53 -8.53
N ASP A 21 -4.72 7.36 -7.22
CA ASP A 21 -3.59 7.37 -6.28
C ASP A 21 -2.76 6.09 -6.42
N MET A 22 -3.39 4.91 -6.42
CA MET A 22 -2.69 3.63 -6.51
C MET A 22 -2.09 3.35 -7.88
N ALA A 23 -2.80 3.67 -8.97
CA ALA A 23 -2.41 3.28 -10.33
C ALA A 23 -1.72 4.40 -11.14
N ALA A 24 -1.85 5.67 -10.74
CA ALA A 24 -1.11 6.77 -11.36
C ALA A 24 0.06 7.22 -10.45
N ILE A 25 -0.14 8.25 -9.62
CA ILE A 25 0.97 8.91 -8.90
C ILE A 25 1.68 7.98 -7.90
N GLY A 26 0.94 7.08 -7.25
CA GLY A 26 1.45 6.12 -6.26
C GLY A 26 1.87 4.76 -6.85
N GLY A 27 1.75 4.55 -8.17
CA GLY A 27 1.98 3.26 -8.82
C GLY A 27 3.35 2.64 -8.54
N ASN A 28 4.41 3.45 -8.61
CA ASN A 28 5.76 2.97 -8.31
C ASN A 28 5.91 2.51 -6.86
N HIS A 29 5.30 3.22 -5.91
CA HIS A 29 5.34 2.83 -4.50
C HIS A 29 4.57 1.53 -4.26
N PHE A 30 3.41 1.37 -4.90
CA PHE A 30 2.58 0.17 -4.82
C PHE A 30 3.32 -1.07 -5.35
N ILE A 31 3.81 -1.04 -6.60
CA ILE A 31 4.53 -2.16 -7.22
C ILE A 31 5.77 -2.54 -6.39
N HIS A 32 6.47 -1.54 -5.87
CA HIS A 32 7.64 -1.77 -5.02
C HIS A 32 7.31 -2.31 -3.63
N ALA A 33 6.12 -2.03 -3.09
CA ALA A 33 5.63 -2.65 -1.87
C ALA A 33 5.28 -4.14 -2.12
N CYS A 34 4.58 -4.44 -3.21
CA CYS A 34 4.26 -5.80 -3.63
C CYS A 34 5.52 -6.64 -3.89
N ARG A 35 6.50 -6.09 -4.62
CA ARG A 35 7.77 -6.78 -4.93
C ARG A 35 8.58 -7.15 -3.69
N ARG A 36 8.48 -6.34 -2.63
CA ARG A 36 9.13 -6.63 -1.33
C ARG A 36 8.30 -7.56 -0.45
N ASN A 37 7.11 -7.95 -0.91
CA ASN A 37 6.15 -8.79 -0.18
C ASN A 37 5.91 -8.27 1.24
N ILE A 38 5.73 -6.96 1.37
CA ILE A 38 5.49 -6.34 2.68
C ILE A 38 4.08 -6.72 3.12
N ASP A 39 3.97 -7.25 4.33
CA ASP A 39 2.69 -7.63 4.95
C ASP A 39 1.82 -6.39 5.24
N LEU A 40 1.07 -5.97 4.22
CA LEU A 40 0.17 -4.82 4.20
C LEU A 40 -1.14 -5.25 3.56
N THR A 41 -2.26 -4.77 4.11
CA THR A 41 -3.55 -4.83 3.41
C THR A 41 -3.78 -3.52 2.69
N VAL A 42 -4.07 -3.55 1.39
CA VAL A 42 -4.37 -2.36 0.59
C VAL A 42 -5.79 -2.49 0.05
N VAL A 43 -6.64 -1.52 0.37
CA VAL A 43 -8.02 -1.41 -0.11
C VAL A 43 -8.08 -0.26 -1.10
N CYS A 44 -8.22 -0.59 -2.38
CA CYS A 44 -8.39 0.38 -3.45
C CYS A 44 -9.87 0.63 -3.70
N MET A 45 -10.29 1.88 -3.53
CA MET A 45 -11.62 2.35 -3.90
C MET A 45 -11.59 2.72 -5.38
N ASN A 46 -11.91 1.76 -6.25
CA ASN A 46 -12.02 2.00 -7.68
C ASN A 46 -13.40 2.55 -8.03
N ASN A 47 -13.46 3.82 -8.44
CA ASN A 47 -14.72 4.54 -8.68
C ASN A 47 -14.88 5.05 -10.12
N GLN A 48 -13.98 4.66 -11.02
CA GLN A 48 -13.99 4.92 -12.46
C GLN A 48 -13.61 3.65 -13.24
#